data_AF-A0A661HS01-F1
#
_entry.id   AF-A0A661HS01-F1
#
_cell.length_a   1.000
_cell.length_b   1.000
_cell.length_c   1.000
_cell.angle_alpha   90.00
_cell.angle_beta   90.00
_cell.angle_gamma   90.00
#
_symmetry.space_group_name_H-M   'P 1'
#
loop_
_entity.id
_entity.type
_entity.pdbx_description
1 polymer ?
#
loop_
_entity_poly.entity_id
_entity_poly.type
_entity_poly.pdbx_seq_one_letter_code
_entity_poly.pdbx_strand_id
1 'polypeptide(L)'
;MLTTLKNKLILLLQLILVLIYIIFEELIWEGIAKPIYEAIHGLKILQAIEAKLEHANPSFILVLFIILLTIVEAFGIYAGILFVSGQVVLGLTLYISKIPIAAFTFWLFRVTEDKLMQFGWFKWMYDQIMKAIDWLKACEMYIKMMERLKQIKKSLKEGFKAFKEKYFAGESPFIAKIKRLYNTVKGSLKK
;
A
#
# COMPACT_ATOMS: atom_id res chain seq x y z
N MET A 1 -7.43 38.27 -7.30
CA MET A 1 -7.08 37.43 -8.46
C MET A 1 -6.04 36.35 -8.14
N LEU A 2 -4.91 36.68 -7.52
CA LEU A 2 -3.91 35.66 -7.10
C LEU A 2 -4.45 34.62 -6.11
N THR A 3 -5.33 35.03 -5.18
CA THR A 3 -5.95 34.15 -4.18
C THR A 3 -6.90 33.12 -4.79
N THR A 4 -7.67 33.53 -5.80
CA THR A 4 -8.60 32.66 -6.55
C THR A 4 -7.87 31.64 -7.43
N LEU A 5 -6.72 32.04 -8.00
CA LEU A 5 -5.86 31.16 -8.79
C LEU A 5 -5.15 30.12 -7.90
N LYS A 6 -4.63 30.56 -6.74
CA LYS A 6 -4.06 29.66 -5.72
C LYS A 6 -5.08 28.64 -5.23
N ASN A 7 -6.32 29.05 -4.92
CA ASN A 7 -7.36 28.12 -4.49
C ASN A 7 -7.75 27.11 -5.58
N LYS A 8 -7.81 27.54 -6.85
CA LYS A 8 -8.03 26.61 -7.97
C LYS A 8 -6.86 25.63 -8.15
N LEU A 9 -5.62 26.08 -7.99
CA LEU A 9 -4.43 25.22 -8.08
C LEU A 9 -4.37 24.22 -6.93
N ILE A 10 -4.70 24.66 -5.71
CA ILE A 10 -4.78 23.80 -4.52
C ILE A 10 -5.88 22.76 -4.72
N LEU A 11 -7.05 23.16 -5.21
CA LEU A 11 -8.14 22.23 -5.55
C LEU A 11 -7.74 21.23 -6.64
N LEU A 12 -7.02 21.67 -7.69
CA LEU A 12 -6.51 20.79 -8.75
C LEU A 12 -5.44 19.82 -8.24
N LEU A 13 -4.52 20.28 -7.40
CA LEU A 13 -3.48 19.44 -6.81
C LEU A 13 -4.08 18.42 -5.85
N GLN A 14 -5.04 18.86 -5.03
CA GLN A 14 -5.82 18.01 -4.13
C GLN A 14 -6.64 16.98 -4.92
N LEU A 15 -7.21 17.38 -6.07
CA LEU A 15 -7.92 16.50 -6.99
C LEU A 15 -6.98 15.45 -7.60
N ILE A 16 -5.77 15.83 -8.00
CA ILE A 16 -4.73 14.92 -8.53
C ILE A 16 -4.20 13.96 -7.46
N LEU A 17 -4.02 14.42 -6.22
CA LEU A 17 -3.60 13.56 -5.10
C LEU A 17 -4.70 12.55 -4.74
N VAL A 18 -5.96 12.98 -4.71
CA VAL A 18 -7.12 12.09 -4.56
C VAL A 18 -7.20 11.11 -5.73
N LEU A 19 -6.89 11.56 -6.96
CA LEU A 19 -6.86 10.74 -8.17
C LEU A 19 -5.82 9.61 -8.08
N ILE A 20 -4.57 9.95 -7.71
CA ILE A 20 -3.48 8.98 -7.56
C ILE A 20 -3.81 7.98 -6.46
N TYR A 21 -4.40 8.45 -5.36
CA TYR A 21 -4.79 7.59 -4.26
C TYR A 21 -5.94 6.64 -4.57
N ILE A 22 -7.00 7.09 -5.26
CA ILE A 22 -8.11 6.20 -5.67
C ILE A 22 -7.60 5.14 -6.65
N ILE A 23 -6.67 5.49 -7.54
CA ILE A 23 -6.01 4.51 -8.43
C ILE A 23 -5.20 3.50 -7.60
N PHE A 24 -4.50 3.95 -6.56
CA PHE A 24 -3.81 3.07 -5.61
C PHE A 24 -4.77 2.25 -4.74
N GLU A 25 -5.97 2.75 -4.45
CA GLU A 25 -7.01 2.09 -3.65
C GLU A 25 -7.47 0.80 -4.33
N GLU A 26 -7.88 0.87 -5.58
CA GLU A 26 -8.29 -0.30 -6.34
C GLU A 26 -7.12 -1.28 -6.58
N LEU A 27 -5.92 -0.76 -6.93
CA LEU A 27 -4.75 -1.61 -7.24
C LEU A 27 -4.18 -2.33 -6.01
N ILE A 28 -4.22 -1.69 -4.83
CA ILE A 28 -3.74 -2.28 -3.56
C ILE A 28 -4.83 -3.14 -2.91
N TRP A 29 -6.12 -2.86 -3.15
CA TRP A 29 -7.22 -3.56 -2.48
C TRP A 29 -7.27 -5.06 -2.82
N GLU A 30 -7.19 -5.43 -4.10
CA GLU A 30 -7.17 -6.84 -4.50
C GLU A 30 -5.89 -7.58 -4.05
N GLY A 31 -4.78 -6.87 -3.91
CA GLY A 31 -3.47 -7.47 -3.64
C GLY A 31 -3.10 -7.59 -2.15
N ILE A 32 -3.41 -6.57 -1.35
CA ILE A 32 -2.87 -6.38 0.01
C ILE A 32 -3.99 -6.13 1.03
N ALA A 33 -5.05 -5.42 0.66
CA ALA A 33 -6.02 -4.97 1.66
C ALA A 33 -6.99 -6.06 2.13
N LYS A 34 -7.42 -6.99 1.28
CA LYS A 34 -8.30 -8.11 1.69
C LYS A 34 -7.76 -8.94 2.88
N PRO A 35 -6.49 -9.45 2.84
CA PRO A 35 -5.94 -10.20 3.96
C PRO A 35 -5.63 -9.34 5.19
N ILE A 36 -5.31 -8.04 5.00
CA ILE A 36 -5.09 -7.11 6.11
C ILE A 36 -6.42 -6.73 6.76
N TYR A 37 -7.47 -6.49 5.97
CA TYR A 37 -8.82 -6.21 6.43
C TYR A 37 -9.34 -7.35 7.29
N GLU A 38 -9.24 -8.61 6.84
CA GLU A 38 -9.61 -9.78 7.65
C GLU A 38 -8.79 -9.90 8.94
N ALA A 39 -7.48 -9.60 8.89
CA ALA A 39 -6.62 -9.61 10.08
C ALA A 39 -6.94 -8.47 11.07
N ILE A 40 -7.38 -7.32 10.57
CA ILE A 40 -7.66 -6.10 11.34
C ILE A 40 -9.10 -6.09 11.86
N HIS A 41 -10.07 -6.70 11.16
CA HIS A 41 -11.47 -6.79 11.58
C HIS A 41 -11.65 -7.56 12.91
N GLY A 42 -10.65 -8.35 13.32
CA GLY A 42 -10.59 -9.00 14.63
C GLY A 42 -10.22 -8.07 15.81
N LEU A 43 -9.81 -6.83 15.56
CA LEU A 43 -9.40 -5.89 16.60
C LEU A 43 -10.58 -5.02 17.05
N LYS A 44 -11.04 -5.22 18.30
CA LYS A 44 -12.12 -4.45 18.95
C LYS A 44 -11.94 -2.92 18.91
N ILE A 45 -10.70 -2.44 18.75
CA ILE A 45 -10.37 -1.02 18.64
C ILE A 45 -10.96 -0.42 17.36
N LEU A 46 -10.92 -1.13 16.23
CA LEU A 46 -11.45 -0.61 14.97
C LEU A 46 -12.96 -0.56 14.96
N GLN A 47 -13.63 -1.52 15.58
CA GLN A 47 -15.09 -1.50 15.77
C GLN A 47 -15.55 -0.27 16.58
N ALA A 48 -14.78 0.10 17.62
CA ALA A 48 -15.08 1.30 18.40
C ALA A 48 -14.84 2.61 17.62
N ILE A 49 -13.86 2.62 16.71
CA ILE A 49 -13.60 3.76 15.83
C ILE A 49 -14.67 3.84 14.73
N GLU A 50 -15.07 2.71 14.16
CA GLU A 50 -16.15 2.58 13.18
C GLU A 50 -17.47 3.14 13.71
N ALA A 51 -17.88 2.74 14.92
CA ALA A 51 -19.07 3.29 15.58
C ALA A 51 -18.99 4.82 15.79
N LYS A 52 -17.80 5.36 16.08
CA LYS A 52 -17.60 6.82 16.19
C LYS A 52 -17.65 7.50 14.83
N LEU A 53 -17.10 6.86 13.79
CA LEU A 53 -17.11 7.37 12.43
C LEU A 53 -18.52 7.36 11.82
N GLU A 54 -19.38 6.38 12.17
CA GLU A 54 -20.78 6.35 11.77
C GLU A 54 -21.58 7.56 12.27
N HIS A 55 -21.20 8.14 13.40
CA HIS A 55 -21.83 9.36 13.94
C HIS A 55 -21.12 10.66 13.51
N ALA A 56 -19.95 10.56 12.86
CA ALA A 56 -19.17 11.73 12.47
C ALA A 56 -19.78 12.46 11.25
N ASN A 57 -19.59 13.78 11.21
CA ASN A 57 -20.06 14.63 10.11
C ASN A 57 -19.31 14.26 8.80
N PRO A 58 -20.01 14.14 7.65
CA PRO A 58 -19.38 13.86 6.35
C PRO A 58 -18.22 14.82 6.00
N SER A 59 -18.33 16.10 6.35
CA SER A 59 -17.27 17.09 6.09
C SER A 59 -16.02 16.83 6.91
N PHE A 60 -16.19 16.38 8.17
CA PHE A 60 -15.07 16.02 9.03
C PHE A 60 -14.31 14.80 8.47
N ILE A 61 -15.05 13.80 7.99
CA ILE A 61 -14.49 12.60 7.36
C ILE A 61 -13.69 12.97 6.11
N LEU A 62 -14.24 13.84 5.27
CA LEU A 62 -13.54 14.32 4.08
C LEU A 62 -12.22 15.00 4.44
N VAL A 63 -12.22 15.89 5.44
CA VAL A 63 -11.00 16.57 5.91
C VAL A 63 -10.00 15.56 6.48
N LEU A 64 -10.45 14.63 7.31
CA LEU A 64 -9.60 13.59 7.88
C LEU A 64 -8.96 12.73 6.80
N PHE A 65 -9.74 12.33 5.80
CA PHE A 65 -9.28 11.58 4.65
C PHE A 65 -8.21 12.36 3.87
N ILE A 66 -8.44 13.64 3.56
CA ILE A 66 -7.48 14.51 2.87
C ILE A 66 -6.18 14.67 3.69
N ILE A 67 -6.27 14.82 5.01
CA ILE A 67 -5.08 14.95 5.88
C ILE A 67 -4.25 13.68 5.82
N LEU A 68 -4.88 12.52 6.03
CA LEU A 68 -4.19 11.22 6.00
C LEU A 68 -3.56 10.96 4.63
N LEU A 69 -4.30 11.27 3.56
CA LEU A 69 -3.83 11.23 2.20
C LEU A 69 -2.56 12.06 2.00
N THR A 70 -2.61 13.31 2.43
CA THR A 70 -1.51 14.27 2.29
C THR A 70 -0.26 13.77 3.01
N ILE A 71 -0.42 13.15 4.19
CA ILE A 71 0.70 12.57 4.94
C ILE A 71 1.33 11.42 4.16
N VAL A 72 0.53 10.48 3.65
CA VAL A 72 1.02 9.32 2.88
C VAL A 72 1.78 9.76 1.63
N GLU A 73 1.23 10.73 0.90
CA GLU A 73 1.85 11.28 -0.31
C GLU A 73 3.11 12.09 0.00
N ALA A 74 3.09 12.91 1.05
CA ALA A 74 4.27 13.64 1.52
C ALA A 74 5.41 12.68 1.88
N PHE A 75 5.11 11.56 2.55
CA PHE A 75 6.08 10.51 2.86
C PHE A 75 6.61 9.86 1.57
N GLY A 76 5.74 9.62 0.59
CA GLY A 76 6.13 9.10 -0.72
C GLY A 76 7.10 10.03 -1.46
N ILE A 77 6.77 11.32 -1.55
CA ILE A 77 7.59 12.34 -2.20
C ILE A 77 8.93 12.49 -1.48
N TYR A 78 8.92 12.58 -0.14
CA TYR A 78 10.13 12.74 0.64
C TYR A 78 11.04 11.52 0.53
N ALA A 79 10.49 10.31 0.53
CA ALA A 79 11.24 9.10 0.24
C ALA A 79 11.88 9.14 -1.16
N GLY A 80 11.14 9.63 -2.17
CA GLY A 80 11.64 9.87 -3.53
C GLY A 80 12.84 10.82 -3.56
N ILE A 81 12.74 11.95 -2.84
CA ILE A 81 13.84 12.92 -2.71
C ILE A 81 15.06 12.27 -2.07
N LEU A 82 14.87 11.48 -1.01
CA LEU A 82 15.96 10.76 -0.34
C LEU A 82 16.64 9.74 -1.26
N PHE A 83 15.88 9.04 -2.11
CA PHE A 83 16.45 8.13 -3.11
C PHE A 83 17.33 8.88 -4.12
N VAL A 84 16.84 9.99 -4.68
CA VAL A 84 17.61 10.81 -5.62
C VAL A 84 18.86 11.42 -4.96
N SER A 85 18.77 11.73 -3.67
CA SER A 85 19.88 12.28 -2.88
C SER A 85 20.92 11.23 -2.45
N GLY A 86 20.78 9.97 -2.87
CA GLY A 86 21.69 8.88 -2.53
C GLY A 86 21.49 8.28 -1.12
N GLN A 87 20.53 8.78 -0.34
CA GLN A 87 20.20 8.28 1.00
C GLN A 87 19.20 7.11 0.93
N VAL A 88 19.58 6.05 0.20
CA VAL A 88 18.66 4.95 -0.16
C VAL A 88 18.07 4.25 1.05
N VAL A 89 18.86 4.01 2.11
CA VAL A 89 18.38 3.31 3.32
C VAL A 89 17.31 4.13 4.04
N LEU A 90 17.54 5.43 4.22
CA LEU A 90 16.56 6.33 4.85
C LEU A 90 15.31 6.48 3.99
N GLY A 91 15.48 6.61 2.67
CA GLY A 91 14.37 6.63 1.72
C GLY A 91 13.52 5.36 1.82
N LEU A 92 14.15 4.19 1.92
CA LEU A 92 13.46 2.90 2.06
C LEU A 92 12.73 2.78 3.39
N THR A 93 13.36 3.14 4.51
CA THR A 93 12.71 3.12 5.83
C THR A 93 11.49 4.03 5.85
N LEU A 94 11.62 5.24 5.32
CA LEU A 94 10.53 6.20 5.25
C LEU A 94 9.40 5.72 4.31
N TYR A 95 9.77 5.12 3.18
CA TYR A 95 8.80 4.51 2.27
C TYR A 95 8.02 3.35 2.91
N ILE A 96 8.68 2.47 3.67
CA ILE A 96 8.02 1.38 4.39
C ILE A 96 7.12 1.92 5.50
N SER A 97 7.53 2.99 6.19
CA SER A 97 6.76 3.60 7.28
C SER A 97 5.40 4.15 6.84
N LYS A 98 5.22 4.44 5.54
CA LYS A 98 3.93 4.91 5.01
C LYS A 98 2.89 3.80 4.88
N ILE A 99 3.30 2.53 4.85
CA ILE A 99 2.41 1.37 4.59
C ILE A 99 1.27 1.27 5.62
N PRO A 100 1.52 1.35 6.95
CA PRO A 100 0.44 1.31 7.93
C PRO A 100 -0.54 2.48 7.81
N ILE A 101 -0.02 3.68 7.50
CA ILE A 101 -0.84 4.89 7.33
C ILE A 101 -1.74 4.74 6.10
N ALA A 102 -1.18 4.26 4.99
CA ALA A 102 -1.95 3.96 3.78
C ALA A 102 -3.04 2.91 4.05
N ALA A 103 -2.69 1.81 4.72
CA ALA A 103 -3.64 0.77 5.09
C ALA A 103 -4.80 1.31 5.96
N PHE A 104 -4.49 2.15 6.95
CA PHE A 104 -5.51 2.80 7.77
C PHE A 104 -6.38 3.77 6.97
N THR A 105 -5.80 4.52 6.05
CA THR A 105 -6.53 5.46 5.18
C THR A 105 -7.49 4.70 4.27
N PHE A 106 -7.10 3.54 3.75
CA PHE A 106 -7.97 2.68 2.93
C PHE A 106 -9.13 2.10 3.76
N TRP A 107 -8.84 1.62 4.95
CA TRP A 107 -9.88 1.15 5.86
C TRP A 107 -10.88 2.26 6.20
N LEU A 108 -10.39 3.47 6.51
CA LEU A 108 -11.23 4.64 6.79
C LEU A 108 -12.12 4.99 5.60
N PHE A 109 -11.55 5.01 4.39
CA PHE A 109 -12.28 5.28 3.16
C PHE A 109 -13.44 4.30 3.00
N ARG A 110 -13.19 3.00 3.17
CA ARG A 110 -14.20 1.96 2.98
C ARG A 110 -15.34 2.06 3.98
N VAL A 111 -15.02 2.25 5.26
CA VAL A 111 -16.01 2.40 6.33
C VAL A 111 -16.86 3.66 6.15
N THR A 112 -16.31 4.69 5.50
CA THR A 112 -16.97 5.99 5.33
C THR A 112 -17.32 6.32 3.89
N GLU A 113 -17.30 5.31 3.01
CA GLU A 113 -17.49 5.46 1.56
C GLU A 113 -18.84 6.13 1.28
N ASP A 114 -19.91 5.64 1.89
CA ASP A 114 -21.26 6.18 1.75
C ASP A 114 -21.35 7.68 2.09
N LYS A 115 -20.55 8.13 3.06
CA LYS A 115 -20.52 9.54 3.49
C LYS A 115 -19.69 10.40 2.55
N LEU A 116 -18.58 9.87 2.03
CA LEU A 116 -17.76 10.56 1.03
C LEU A 116 -18.52 10.70 -0.30
N MET A 117 -19.32 9.71 -0.67
CA MET A 117 -20.16 9.75 -1.88
C MET A 117 -21.31 10.76 -1.80
N GLN A 118 -21.60 11.33 -0.63
CA GLN A 118 -22.56 12.44 -0.51
C GLN A 118 -22.06 13.71 -1.18
N PHE A 119 -20.73 13.87 -1.31
CA PHE A 119 -20.15 15.00 -2.02
C PHE A 119 -20.22 14.73 -3.53
N GLY A 120 -21.10 15.44 -4.24
CA GLY A 120 -21.35 15.20 -5.66
C GLY A 120 -20.11 15.29 -6.56
N TRP A 121 -19.17 16.19 -6.26
CA TRP A 121 -17.89 16.27 -6.97
C TRP A 121 -17.00 15.05 -6.71
N PHE A 122 -17.01 14.53 -5.49
CA PHE A 122 -16.23 13.36 -5.09
C PHE A 122 -16.78 12.10 -5.78
N LYS A 123 -18.10 11.93 -5.74
CA LYS A 123 -18.79 10.85 -6.43
C LYS A 123 -18.53 10.86 -7.94
N TRP A 124 -18.68 12.02 -8.58
CA TRP A 124 -18.41 12.15 -10.01
C TRP A 124 -16.97 11.73 -10.35
N MET A 125 -16.00 12.20 -9.57
CA MET A 125 -14.58 11.83 -9.75
C MET A 125 -14.36 10.32 -9.59
N TYR A 126 -14.91 9.73 -8.53
CA TYR A 126 -14.81 8.31 -8.27
C TYR A 126 -15.37 7.48 -9.43
N ASP A 127 -16.57 7.82 -9.92
CA ASP A 127 -17.19 7.14 -11.06
C ASP A 127 -16.35 7.24 -12.34
N GLN A 128 -15.72 8.39 -12.62
CA GLN A 128 -14.84 8.53 -13.78
C GLN A 128 -13.57 7.68 -13.66
N ILE A 129 -12.98 7.61 -12.47
CA ILE A 129 -11.79 6.80 -12.22
C ILE A 129 -12.14 5.32 -12.36
N MET A 130 -13.25 4.87 -11.78
CA MET A 130 -13.70 3.48 -11.89
C MET A 130 -13.90 3.09 -13.36
N LYS A 131 -14.54 3.95 -14.16
CA LYS A 131 -14.68 3.74 -15.61
C LYS A 131 -13.34 3.65 -16.33
N ALA A 132 -12.37 4.48 -15.97
CA ALA A 132 -11.03 4.44 -16.57
C ALA A 132 -10.28 3.15 -16.20
N ILE A 133 -10.43 2.69 -14.95
CA ILE A 133 -9.88 1.41 -14.48
C ILE A 133 -10.54 0.25 -15.22
N ASP A 134 -11.86 0.23 -15.32
CA ASP A 134 -12.60 -0.83 -16.02
C ASP A 134 -12.20 -0.89 -17.50
N TRP A 135 -12.04 0.28 -18.13
CA TRP A 135 -11.53 0.39 -19.49
C TRP A 135 -10.10 -0.17 -19.63
N LEU A 136 -9.22 0.13 -18.67
CA LEU A 136 -7.87 -0.39 -18.63
C LEU A 136 -7.83 -1.90 -18.38
N LYS A 137 -8.67 -2.41 -17.48
CA LYS A 137 -8.83 -3.85 -17.21
C LYS A 137 -9.37 -4.61 -18.43
N ALA A 138 -10.22 -3.97 -19.23
CA ALA A 138 -10.77 -4.52 -20.47
C ALA A 138 -9.77 -4.52 -21.64
N CYS A 139 -8.70 -3.72 -21.57
CA CYS A 139 -7.66 -3.72 -22.60
C CYS A 139 -6.91 -5.05 -22.63
N GLU A 140 -6.79 -5.65 -23.82
CA GLU A 140 -6.06 -6.91 -24.02
C GLU A 140 -4.60 -6.85 -23.52
N MET A 141 -3.97 -5.67 -23.59
CA MET A 141 -2.61 -5.46 -23.11
C MET A 141 -2.50 -5.68 -21.60
N TYR A 142 -3.49 -5.22 -20.83
CA TYR A 142 -3.55 -5.46 -19.38
C TYR A 142 -3.73 -6.94 -19.08
N ILE A 143 -4.66 -7.61 -19.77
CA ILE A 143 -4.93 -9.05 -19.60
C ILE A 143 -3.67 -9.89 -19.89
N LYS A 144 -3.01 -9.64 -21.03
CA LYS A 144 -1.77 -10.32 -21.43
C LYS A 144 -0.64 -10.08 -20.44
N MET A 145 -0.53 -8.87 -19.88
CA MET A 145 0.47 -8.55 -18.87
C MET A 145 0.20 -9.31 -17.56
N MET A 146 -1.06 -9.38 -17.14
CA MET A 146 -1.44 -10.07 -15.90
C MET A 146 -1.27 -11.59 -16.01
N GLU A 147 -1.51 -12.18 -17.17
CA GLU A 147 -1.18 -13.57 -17.46
C GLU A 147 0.32 -13.84 -17.38
N ARG A 148 1.15 -12.98 -17.96
CA ARG A 148 2.62 -13.08 -17.86
C ARG A 148 3.09 -12.97 -16.41
N LEU A 149 2.53 -12.05 -15.63
CA LEU A 149 2.86 -11.92 -14.20
C LEU A 149 2.48 -13.18 -13.41
N LYS A 150 1.32 -13.79 -13.70
CA LYS A 150 0.92 -15.08 -13.10
C LYS A 150 1.91 -16.18 -13.43
N GLN A 151 2.36 -16.27 -14.68
CA GLN A 151 3.38 -17.23 -15.10
C GLN A 151 4.71 -17.01 -14.38
N ILE A 152 5.20 -15.76 -14.32
CA ILE A 152 6.43 -15.41 -13.61
C ILE A 152 6.34 -15.78 -12.13
N LYS A 153 5.21 -15.48 -11.46
CA LYS A 153 4.98 -15.83 -10.05
C LYS A 153 5.03 -17.34 -9.84
N LYS A 154 4.47 -18.12 -10.77
CA LYS A 154 4.50 -19.59 -10.73
C LYS A 154 5.95 -20.09 -10.87
N SER A 155 6.68 -19.59 -11.87
CA SER A 155 8.09 -19.95 -12.10
C SER A 155 9.00 -19.56 -10.93
N LEU A 156 8.78 -18.40 -10.31
CA LEU A 156 9.50 -17.98 -9.10
C LEU A 156 9.19 -18.90 -7.92
N LYS A 157 7.93 -19.28 -7.72
CA LYS A 157 7.54 -20.19 -6.64
C LYS A 157 8.14 -21.59 -6.82
N GLU A 158 8.14 -22.09 -8.04
CA GLU A 158 8.75 -23.37 -8.40
C GLU A 158 10.28 -23.31 -8.25
N GLY A 159 10.92 -22.24 -8.74
CA GLY A 159 12.36 -22.00 -8.57
C GLY A 159 12.77 -21.84 -7.10
N PHE A 160 11.97 -21.14 -6.29
CA PHE A 160 12.19 -21.01 -4.86
C PHE A 160 12.02 -22.35 -4.13
N LYS A 161 11.03 -23.16 -4.52
CA LYS A 161 10.83 -24.51 -3.96
C LYS A 161 12.01 -25.43 -4.31
N ALA A 162 12.44 -25.44 -5.57
CA ALA A 162 13.60 -26.21 -6.03
C ALA A 162 14.90 -25.74 -5.37
N PHE A 163 15.10 -24.43 -5.19
CA PHE A 163 16.23 -23.87 -4.44
C PHE A 163 16.19 -24.28 -2.96
N LYS A 164 15.02 -24.21 -2.33
CA LYS A 164 14.83 -24.64 -0.94
C LYS A 164 15.10 -26.14 -0.78
N GLU A 165 14.64 -26.98 -1.70
CA GLU A 165 14.94 -28.43 -1.68
C GLU A 165 16.44 -28.69 -1.90
N LYS A 166 17.08 -28.00 -2.84
CA LYS A 166 18.51 -28.19 -3.15
C LYS A 166 19.46 -27.71 -2.04
N TYR A 167 19.12 -26.61 -1.36
CA TYR A 167 20.03 -25.96 -0.39
C TYR A 167 19.57 -26.06 1.08
N PHE A 168 18.28 -26.32 1.34
CA PHE A 168 17.69 -26.38 2.69
C PHE A 168 17.03 -27.73 3.03
N ALA A 169 17.05 -28.75 2.16
CA ALA A 169 16.78 -30.12 2.60
C ALA A 169 17.85 -30.55 3.62
N GLY A 170 17.42 -31.27 4.66
CA GLY A 170 18.05 -31.39 5.99
C GLY A 170 19.53 -31.82 6.09
N GLU A 171 20.22 -32.10 4.98
CA GLU A 171 21.63 -32.48 4.94
C GLU A 171 22.44 -31.74 3.87
N SER A 172 22.01 -30.54 3.47
CA SER A 172 22.78 -29.74 2.50
C SER A 172 24.16 -29.33 3.08
N PRO A 173 25.24 -29.42 2.29
CA PRO A 173 26.59 -29.02 2.72
C PRO A 173 26.66 -27.55 3.16
N PHE A 174 25.72 -26.71 2.69
CA PHE A 174 25.60 -25.32 3.13
C PHE A 174 25.12 -25.20 4.58
N ILE A 175 24.08 -25.94 4.97
CA ILE A 175 23.59 -25.97 6.36
C ILE A 175 24.65 -26.57 7.28
N ALA A 176 25.32 -27.64 6.85
CA ALA A 176 26.44 -28.22 7.61
C ALA A 176 27.56 -27.20 7.85
N LYS A 177 27.92 -26.40 6.83
CA LYS A 177 28.95 -25.36 6.93
C LYS A 177 28.54 -24.22 7.86
N ILE A 178 27.27 -23.77 7.80
CA ILE A 178 26.73 -22.77 8.73
C ILE A 178 26.71 -23.29 10.17
N LYS A 179 26.26 -24.53 10.39
CA LYS A 179 26.19 -25.14 11.72
C LYS A 179 27.59 -25.30 12.32
N ARG A 180 28.59 -25.63 11.49
CA ARG A 180 30.00 -25.70 11.88
C ARG A 180 30.54 -24.31 12.27
N LEU A 181 30.27 -23.29 11.46
CA LEU A 181 30.63 -21.90 11.77
C LEU A 181 29.99 -21.41 13.08
N TYR A 182 28.69 -21.65 13.27
CA TYR A 182 27.98 -21.31 14.51
C TYR A 182 28.59 -21.99 15.74
N ASN A 183 28.91 -23.28 15.64
CA ASN A 183 29.55 -24.02 16.74
C ASN A 183 30.97 -23.53 17.04
N THR A 184 31.76 -23.18 16.02
CA THR A 184 33.10 -22.61 16.19
C THR A 184 33.03 -21.27 16.93
N VAL A 185 32.12 -20.37 16.53
CA VAL A 185 31.94 -19.06 17.19
C VAL A 185 31.42 -19.23 18.61
N LYS A 186 30.45 -20.12 18.83
CA LYS A 186 29.89 -20.40 20.16
C LYS A 186 30.92 -21.02 21.12
N GLY A 187 31.84 -21.84 20.61
CA GLY A 187 32.95 -22.38 21.38
C GLY A 187 33.99 -21.31 21.76
N SER A 188 34.21 -20.34 20.88
CA SER A 188 35.11 -19.21 21.14
C SER A 188 34.57 -18.21 22.16
N LEU A 189 33.25 -18.12 22.34
CA LEU A 189 32.60 -17.23 23.31
C LEU A 189 32.41 -17.87 24.70
N LYS A 190 32.74 -19.16 24.86
CA LYS A 190 32.60 -19.93 26.11
C LYS A 190 33.93 -20.15 26.84
N LYS A 191 35.03 -19.59 26.32
CA LYS A 191 36.32 -19.42 27.00
C LYS A 191 36.44 -17.99 27.48
#